data_AF-A0A1V5GL17-F1
#
_entry.id   AF-A0A1V5GL17-F1
#
_cell.length_a   1.000
_cell.length_b   1.000
_cell.length_c   1.000
_cell.angle_alpha   90.00
_cell.angle_beta   90.00
_cell.angle_gamma   90.00
#
_symmetry.space_group_name_H-M   'P 1'
#
loop_
_entity.id
_entity.type
_entity.pdbx_description
1 polymer ?
#
loop_
_entity_poly.entity_id
_entity_poly.type
_entity_poly.pdbx_seq_one_letter_code
_entity_poly.pdbx_strand_id
1 'polypeptide(L)'
;MNLSTEYIEKFAECYCNRLLDCRISYYIHDKDNHSRANTVHSGIIWSREAVKQLNSIDFRNNHDLNHLILLITYIDILLEATDQIYRVLYKEKKQMPLPDDTVFLNRPELYKSLDDRQYFKEIRALLSAHPINLNEPNSKEKRFADTPIGYNPITDFKSYHKIEGGYDFSSRLWTATRHDENTIHFPIRINELEAFAEILNNRYTVFLQRVRDIAYKRI
;
A
#
# COMPACT_ATOMS: atom_id res chain seq x y z
N MET A 1 -10.75 5.14 -8.94
CA MET A 1 -9.75 4.24 -9.55
C MET A 1 -10.33 3.26 -10.56
N ASN A 2 -9.52 2.73 -11.49
CA ASN A 2 -9.89 1.65 -12.41
C ASN A 2 -8.76 0.61 -12.53
N LEU A 3 -8.49 -0.09 -11.43
CA LEU A 3 -7.53 -1.18 -11.38
C LEU A 3 -8.05 -2.38 -12.17
N SER A 4 -7.21 -2.92 -13.07
CA SER A 4 -7.55 -4.11 -13.84
C SER A 4 -7.65 -5.35 -12.95
N THR A 5 -8.81 -6.00 -12.95
CA THR A 5 -8.98 -7.32 -12.29
C THR A 5 -8.32 -8.45 -13.07
N GLU A 6 -8.05 -8.24 -14.37
CA GLU A 6 -7.55 -9.24 -15.30
C GLU A 6 -6.20 -9.83 -14.86
N TYR A 7 -5.33 -9.03 -14.25
CA TYR A 7 -4.01 -9.49 -13.80
C TYR A 7 -4.12 -10.54 -12.70
N ILE A 8 -4.99 -10.29 -11.72
CA ILE A 8 -5.26 -11.23 -10.62
C ILE A 8 -5.92 -12.48 -11.16
N GLU A 9 -6.90 -12.35 -12.06
CA GLU A 9 -7.61 -13.51 -12.61
C GLU A 9 -6.70 -14.41 -13.45
N LYS A 10 -5.89 -13.84 -14.35
CA LYS A 10 -4.92 -14.61 -15.15
C LYS A 10 -3.91 -15.33 -14.26
N PHE A 11 -3.41 -14.66 -13.22
CA PHE A 11 -2.53 -15.29 -12.24
C PHE A 11 -3.23 -16.43 -11.50
N ALA A 12 -4.44 -16.19 -10.99
CA ALA A 12 -5.19 -17.16 -10.20
C ALA A 12 -5.54 -18.40 -11.02
N GLU A 13 -6.01 -18.23 -12.26
CA GLU A 13 -6.29 -19.32 -13.18
C GLU A 13 -5.02 -20.14 -13.45
N CYS A 14 -3.92 -19.47 -13.80
CA CYS A 14 -2.65 -20.16 -14.06
C CYS A 14 -2.14 -20.90 -12.81
N TYR A 15 -2.21 -20.28 -11.63
CA TYR A 15 -1.77 -20.89 -10.38
C TYR A 15 -2.63 -22.11 -10.03
N CYS A 16 -3.96 -21.99 -10.06
CA CYS A 16 -4.87 -23.10 -9.75
C CYS A 16 -4.72 -24.27 -10.73
N ASN A 17 -4.64 -24.00 -12.03
CA ASN A 17 -4.44 -25.04 -13.05
C ASN A 17 -3.10 -25.77 -12.87
N ARG A 18 -2.09 -25.08 -12.35
CA ARG A 18 -0.76 -25.65 -12.14
C ARG A 18 -0.54 -26.16 -10.72
N LEU A 19 -1.43 -25.89 -9.77
CA LEU A 19 -1.28 -26.35 -8.39
C LEU A 19 -1.31 -27.88 -8.30
N LEU A 20 -2.10 -28.54 -9.15
CA LEU A 20 -2.15 -30.00 -9.27
C LEU A 20 -0.96 -30.59 -10.04
N ASP A 21 -0.12 -29.75 -10.67
CA ASP A 21 1.16 -30.19 -11.22
C ASP A 21 2.10 -30.55 -10.07
N CYS A 22 2.62 -31.78 -10.06
CA CYS A 22 3.60 -32.25 -9.08
C CYS A 22 4.75 -31.25 -8.88
N ARG A 23 5.09 -30.44 -9.90
CA ARG A 23 6.18 -29.45 -9.84
C ARG A 23 5.86 -28.23 -8.99
N ILE A 24 4.73 -27.55 -9.25
CA ILE A 24 4.34 -26.39 -8.45
C ILE A 24 4.03 -26.84 -7.03
N SER A 25 3.25 -27.93 -6.90
CA SER A 25 2.91 -28.53 -5.62
C SER A 25 4.17 -28.80 -4.79
N TYR A 26 5.18 -29.47 -5.36
CA TYR A 26 6.46 -29.72 -4.67
C TYR A 26 7.26 -28.45 -4.40
N TYR A 27 7.29 -27.49 -5.34
CA TYR A 27 8.07 -26.26 -5.17
C TYR A 27 7.60 -25.44 -3.97
N ILE A 28 6.27 -25.33 -3.80
CA ILE A 28 5.64 -24.57 -2.72
C ILE A 28 5.37 -25.43 -1.48
N HIS A 29 5.58 -26.74 -1.54
CA HIS A 29 5.40 -27.62 -0.39
C HIS A 29 6.37 -27.25 0.75
N ASP A 30 5.89 -27.29 1.99
CA ASP A 30 6.75 -27.22 3.17
C ASP A 30 6.94 -28.62 3.76
N LYS A 31 8.05 -28.87 4.49
CA LYS A 31 8.27 -30.16 5.14
C LYS A 31 7.18 -30.49 6.17
N ASP A 32 6.47 -29.47 6.68
CA ASP A 32 5.48 -29.59 7.75
C ASP A 32 4.01 -29.53 7.28
N ASN A 33 3.75 -29.78 5.98
CA ASN A 33 2.41 -30.01 5.41
C ASN A 33 1.40 -28.82 5.53
N HIS A 34 1.12 -28.16 4.39
CA HIS A 34 -0.08 -27.33 4.10
C HIS A 34 -0.13 -25.78 4.29
N SER A 35 0.90 -25.05 4.72
CA SER A 35 0.70 -23.59 4.95
C SER A 35 0.85 -22.69 3.71
N ARG A 36 1.81 -22.94 2.82
CA ARG A 36 2.20 -21.99 1.76
C ARG A 36 1.22 -21.88 0.59
N ALA A 37 0.63 -23.00 0.16
CA ALA A 37 -0.39 -22.98 -0.88
C ALA A 37 -1.64 -22.21 -0.42
N ASN A 38 -2.01 -22.37 0.85
CA ASN A 38 -3.11 -21.62 1.49
C ASN A 38 -2.79 -20.12 1.59
N THR A 39 -1.52 -19.75 1.85
CA THR A 39 -1.09 -18.35 1.80
C THR A 39 -1.35 -17.73 0.43
N VAL A 40 -0.98 -18.41 -0.67
CA VAL A 40 -1.23 -17.90 -2.02
C VAL A 40 -2.73 -17.82 -2.32
N HIS A 41 -3.50 -18.84 -1.94
CA HIS A 41 -4.95 -18.86 -2.15
C HIS A 41 -5.65 -17.71 -1.40
N SER A 42 -5.30 -17.52 -0.12
CA SER A 42 -5.80 -16.40 0.69
C SER A 42 -5.40 -15.04 0.09
N GLY A 43 -4.16 -14.89 -0.36
CA GLY A 43 -3.68 -13.67 -1.02
C GLY A 43 -4.46 -13.34 -2.30
N ILE A 44 -4.85 -14.33 -3.09
CA ILE A 44 -5.70 -14.13 -4.27
C ILE A 44 -7.08 -13.61 -3.86
N ILE A 45 -7.73 -14.25 -2.87
CA ILE A 45 -9.07 -13.87 -2.42
C ILE A 45 -9.07 -12.42 -1.89
N TRP A 46 -8.12 -12.10 -1.00
CA TRP A 46 -8.03 -10.77 -0.41
C TRP A 46 -7.67 -9.69 -1.43
N SER A 47 -6.88 -10.02 -2.45
CA SER A 47 -6.56 -9.05 -3.50
C SER A 47 -7.73 -8.79 -4.45
N ARG A 48 -8.53 -9.82 -4.76
CA ARG A 48 -9.80 -9.64 -5.49
C ARG A 48 -10.73 -8.70 -4.74
N GLU A 49 -10.90 -8.92 -3.44
CA GLU A 49 -11.76 -8.06 -2.62
C GLU A 49 -11.18 -6.65 -2.50
N ALA A 50 -9.87 -6.51 -2.26
CA ALA A 50 -9.22 -5.20 -2.22
C ALA A 50 -9.40 -4.42 -3.52
N VAL A 51 -9.11 -5.02 -4.68
CA VAL A 51 -9.26 -4.36 -5.98
C VAL A 51 -10.72 -3.99 -6.26
N LYS A 52 -11.67 -4.88 -5.95
CA LYS A 52 -13.11 -4.59 -6.09
C LYS A 52 -13.50 -3.36 -5.26
N GLN A 53 -13.07 -3.30 -4.01
CA GLN A 53 -13.41 -2.20 -3.10
C GLN A 53 -12.72 -0.90 -3.53
N LEU A 54 -11.44 -0.95 -3.89
CA LEU A 54 -10.68 0.18 -4.42
C LEU A 54 -11.31 0.80 -5.67
N ASN A 55 -11.85 -0.03 -6.57
CA ASN A 55 -12.56 0.43 -7.77
C ASN A 55 -13.94 1.03 -7.46
N SER A 56 -14.54 0.70 -6.31
CA SER A 56 -15.84 1.23 -5.90
C SER A 56 -15.74 2.60 -5.19
N ILE A 57 -14.55 2.96 -4.70
CA ILE A 57 -14.31 4.24 -4.04
C ILE A 57 -14.33 5.35 -5.11
N ASP A 58 -15.31 6.25 -5.00
CA ASP A 58 -15.49 7.36 -5.92
C ASP A 58 -15.22 8.70 -5.24
N PHE A 59 -13.97 9.14 -5.32
CA PHE A 59 -13.59 10.47 -4.81
C PHE A 59 -14.21 11.61 -5.62
N ARG A 60 -14.64 11.42 -6.88
CA ARG A 60 -15.25 12.52 -7.66
C ARG A 60 -16.47 13.14 -6.99
N ASN A 61 -17.24 12.33 -6.27
CA ASN A 61 -18.46 12.76 -5.59
C ASN A 61 -18.31 12.80 -4.06
N ASN A 62 -17.32 12.11 -3.49
CA ASN A 62 -17.15 11.99 -2.04
C ASN A 62 -15.70 12.22 -1.61
N HIS A 63 -15.40 13.40 -1.06
CA HIS A 63 -14.10 13.74 -0.50
C HIS A 63 -14.15 13.78 1.03
N ASP A 64 -14.56 12.68 1.65
CA ASP A 64 -14.63 12.56 3.11
C ASP A 64 -13.55 11.64 3.68
N LEU A 65 -13.39 11.72 4.99
CA LEU A 65 -12.43 10.92 5.75
C LEU A 65 -12.71 9.40 5.67
N ASN A 66 -13.97 8.99 5.59
CA ASN A 66 -14.31 7.58 5.55
C ASN A 66 -13.78 6.93 4.27
N HIS A 67 -13.94 7.60 3.13
CA HIS A 67 -13.41 7.15 1.85
C HIS A 67 -11.88 7.09 1.86
N LEU A 68 -11.21 8.07 2.49
CA LEU A 68 -9.75 8.05 2.65
C LEU A 68 -9.29 6.85 3.50
N ILE A 69 -9.96 6.58 4.63
CA ILE A 69 -9.63 5.43 5.49
C ILE A 69 -9.85 4.12 4.74
N LEU A 70 -10.96 3.98 4.01
CA LEU A 70 -11.22 2.79 3.20
C LEU A 70 -10.15 2.60 2.12
N LEU A 71 -9.77 3.67 1.41
CA LEU A 71 -8.72 3.64 0.41
C LEU A 71 -7.42 3.07 1.00
N ILE A 72 -6.92 3.69 2.08
CA ILE A 72 -5.68 3.27 2.75
C ILE A 72 -5.77 1.81 3.22
N THR A 73 -6.93 1.41 3.77
CA THR A 73 -7.14 0.06 4.29
C THR A 73 -7.04 -0.99 3.20
N TYR A 74 -7.69 -0.78 2.06
CA TYR A 74 -7.65 -1.77 0.97
C TYR A 74 -6.33 -1.75 0.20
N ILE A 75 -5.61 -0.63 0.15
CA ILE A 75 -4.22 -0.62 -0.33
C ILE A 75 -3.32 -1.45 0.59
N ASP A 76 -3.46 -1.34 1.92
CA ASP A 76 -2.66 -2.12 2.88
C ASP A 76 -2.95 -3.62 2.77
N ILE A 77 -4.21 -4.01 2.58
CA ILE A 77 -4.60 -5.40 2.31
C ILE A 77 -3.95 -5.91 1.01
N LEU A 78 -3.98 -5.12 -0.06
CA LEU A 78 -3.35 -5.48 -1.34
C LEU A 78 -1.82 -5.59 -1.22
N LEU A 79 -1.20 -4.70 -0.44
CA LEU A 79 0.23 -4.71 -0.15
C LEU A 79 0.63 -5.99 0.60
N GLU A 80 -0.08 -6.34 1.66
CA GLU A 80 0.17 -7.56 2.43
C GLU A 80 -0.03 -8.80 1.56
N ALA A 81 -1.13 -8.87 0.81
CA ALA A 81 -1.42 -10.02 -0.05
C ALA A 81 -0.32 -10.23 -1.12
N THR A 82 0.15 -9.16 -1.76
CA THR A 82 1.23 -9.23 -2.75
C THR A 82 2.57 -9.64 -2.13
N ASP A 83 2.91 -9.13 -0.94
CA ASP A 83 4.13 -9.55 -0.22
C ASP A 83 4.10 -11.02 0.18
N GLN A 84 2.94 -11.51 0.66
CA GLN A 84 2.79 -12.91 1.06
C GLN A 84 2.90 -13.86 -0.14
N ILE A 85 2.31 -13.52 -1.28
CA ILE A 85 2.45 -14.27 -2.52
C ILE A 85 3.91 -14.26 -2.98
N TYR A 86 4.57 -13.11 -2.97
CA TYR A 86 5.97 -12.98 -3.34
C TYR A 86 6.86 -13.90 -2.48
N ARG A 87 6.70 -13.84 -1.15
CA ARG A 87 7.45 -14.69 -0.21
C ARG A 87 7.35 -16.18 -0.55
N VAL A 88 6.16 -16.65 -0.91
CA VAL A 88 5.95 -18.06 -1.27
C VAL A 88 6.59 -18.39 -2.63
N LEU A 89 6.35 -17.58 -3.66
CA LEU A 89 6.79 -17.88 -5.03
C LEU A 89 8.31 -17.69 -5.26
N TYR A 90 8.95 -16.87 -4.42
CA TYR A 90 10.39 -16.59 -4.50
C TYR A 90 11.19 -17.29 -3.39
N LYS A 91 10.53 -17.95 -2.43
CA LYS A 91 11.16 -18.53 -1.23
C LYS A 91 11.96 -17.52 -0.42
N GLU A 92 11.53 -16.26 -0.45
CA GLU A 92 12.20 -15.13 0.19
C GLU A 92 11.54 -14.78 1.52
N LYS A 93 12.34 -14.45 2.54
CA LYS A 93 11.78 -13.93 3.80
C LYS A 93 11.48 -12.43 3.75
N LYS A 94 12.07 -11.74 2.79
CA LYS A 94 11.95 -10.29 2.63
C LYS A 94 10.68 -9.93 1.85
N GLN A 95 10.23 -8.70 2.05
CA GLN A 95 9.14 -8.10 1.28
C GLN A 95 9.53 -7.98 -0.19
N MET A 96 8.52 -7.88 -1.03
CA MET A 96 8.70 -7.68 -2.46
C MET A 96 9.40 -6.33 -2.73
N PRO A 97 10.46 -6.29 -3.55
CA PRO A 97 11.05 -5.04 -4.00
C PRO A 97 10.03 -4.17 -4.76
N LEU A 98 9.97 -2.88 -4.43
CA LEU A 98 9.24 -1.88 -5.21
C LEU A 98 10.12 -1.36 -6.36
N PRO A 99 9.54 -0.71 -7.39
CA PRO A 99 10.33 -0.03 -8.41
C PRO A 99 11.18 1.07 -7.76
N ASP A 100 12.30 1.44 -8.41
CA ASP A 100 13.19 2.50 -7.90
C ASP A 100 12.55 3.90 -8.02
N ASP A 101 11.63 4.09 -8.97
CA ASP A 101 10.88 5.33 -9.14
C ASP A 101 9.81 5.46 -8.04
N THR A 102 9.89 6.57 -7.30
CA THR A 102 8.94 6.92 -6.22
C THR A 102 7.64 7.47 -6.78
N VAL A 103 6.50 6.98 -6.30
CA VAL A 103 5.18 7.58 -6.62
C VAL A 103 4.80 8.73 -5.69
N PHE A 104 5.40 8.80 -4.50
CA PHE A 104 5.17 9.88 -3.55
C PHE A 104 6.21 10.99 -3.75
N LEU A 105 5.90 12.01 -4.55
CA LEU A 105 6.89 12.94 -5.13
C LEU A 105 7.18 14.18 -4.27
N ASN A 106 6.35 14.51 -3.28
CA ASN A 106 6.51 15.71 -2.44
C ASN A 106 6.35 15.37 -0.94
N ARG A 107 7.25 14.53 -0.44
CA ARG A 107 7.25 14.10 0.96
C ARG A 107 7.80 15.20 1.86
N PRO A 108 7.27 15.37 3.08
CA PRO A 108 7.89 16.27 4.07
C PRO A 108 9.36 15.90 4.30
N GLU A 109 10.20 16.89 4.63
CA GLU A 109 11.66 16.72 4.76
C GLU A 109 12.07 15.51 5.61
N LEU A 110 11.45 15.34 6.78
CA LEU A 110 11.74 14.21 7.70
C LEU A 110 11.42 12.83 7.11
N TYR A 111 10.61 12.76 6.05
CA TYR A 111 10.14 11.53 5.42
C TYR A 111 10.75 11.32 4.03
N LYS A 112 11.60 12.23 3.54
CA LYS A 112 12.20 12.15 2.19
C LYS A 112 13.07 10.92 1.99
N SER A 113 13.74 10.43 3.03
CA SER A 113 14.65 9.28 2.94
C SER A 113 13.94 7.93 2.93
N LEU A 114 12.62 7.88 3.16
CA LEU A 114 11.88 6.63 3.17
C LEU A 114 11.79 6.06 1.75
N ASP A 115 11.51 4.77 1.59
CA ASP A 115 10.99 4.25 0.32
C ASP A 115 9.46 4.40 0.25
N ASP A 116 8.84 4.13 -0.90
CA ASP A 116 7.38 4.25 -1.07
C ASP A 116 6.59 3.38 -0.08
N ARG A 117 7.10 2.20 0.25
CA ARG A 117 6.44 1.27 1.18
C ARG A 117 6.49 1.79 2.60
N GLN A 118 7.65 2.27 3.02
CA GLN A 118 7.85 2.88 4.32
C GLN A 118 6.98 4.14 4.44
N TYR A 119 6.97 5.00 3.41
CA TYR A 119 6.15 6.20 3.40
C TYR A 119 4.65 5.88 3.45
N PHE A 120 4.18 4.89 2.69
CA PHE A 120 2.78 4.42 2.79
C PHE A 120 2.44 3.90 4.19
N LYS A 121 3.36 3.18 4.86
CA LYS A 121 3.15 2.73 6.24
C LYS A 121 3.01 3.90 7.21
N GLU A 122 3.75 4.99 7.01
CA GLU A 122 3.60 6.22 7.79
C GLU A 122 2.23 6.86 7.54
N ILE A 123 1.78 6.98 6.28
CA ILE A 123 0.43 7.44 5.92
C ILE A 123 -0.64 6.61 6.64
N ARG A 124 -0.53 5.28 6.61
CA ARG A 124 -1.46 4.38 7.31
C ARG A 124 -1.43 4.56 8.82
N ALA A 125 -0.23 4.68 9.40
CA ALA A 125 -0.07 4.88 10.83
C ALA A 125 -0.72 6.19 11.30
N LEU A 126 -0.49 7.29 10.57
CA LEU A 126 -0.94 8.62 10.98
C LEU A 126 -2.44 8.85 10.74
N LEU A 127 -3.06 8.14 9.80
CA LEU A 127 -4.46 8.40 9.39
C LEU A 127 -5.47 7.38 9.90
N SER A 128 -5.06 6.15 10.20
CA SER A 128 -6.01 5.10 10.60
C SER A 128 -5.53 4.25 11.77
N ALA A 129 -4.30 3.73 11.72
CA ALA A 129 -3.89 2.67 12.63
C ALA A 129 -3.40 3.18 14.00
N HIS A 130 -2.61 4.25 14.02
CA HIS A 130 -1.85 4.68 15.22
C HIS A 130 -1.70 6.22 15.36
N PRO A 131 -2.73 7.05 15.12
CA PRO A 131 -2.60 8.52 15.04
C PRO A 131 -2.07 9.20 16.32
N ILE A 132 -2.18 8.53 17.48
CA ILE A 132 -1.85 9.06 18.80
C ILE A 132 -0.48 8.61 19.35
N ASN A 133 0.22 7.70 18.67
CA ASN A 133 1.50 7.16 19.14
C ASN A 133 2.45 6.94 17.96
N LEU A 134 2.76 8.03 17.26
CA LEU A 134 3.70 8.06 16.16
C LEU A 134 5.11 8.35 16.68
N ASN A 135 6.11 7.78 16.03
CA ASN A 135 7.50 8.17 16.21
C ASN A 135 7.97 8.79 14.90
N GLU A 136 8.81 9.82 15.01
CA GLU A 136 9.49 10.34 13.83
C GLU A 136 10.36 9.27 13.15
N PRO A 137 10.43 9.26 11.81
CA PRO A 137 11.42 8.46 11.11
C PRO A 137 12.83 8.80 11.58
N ASN A 138 13.63 7.77 11.88
CA ASN A 138 15.03 7.91 12.32
C ASN A 138 15.25 8.66 13.65
N SER A 139 14.19 8.91 14.43
CA SER A 139 14.24 9.61 15.71
C SER A 139 13.37 8.88 16.75
N LYS A 140 13.56 9.21 18.04
CA LYS A 140 12.70 8.73 19.14
C LYS A 140 11.65 9.76 19.56
N GLU A 141 11.60 10.89 18.86
CA GLU A 141 10.65 11.95 19.14
C GLU A 141 9.23 11.48 18.81
N LYS A 142 8.32 11.73 19.75
CA LYS A 142 6.92 11.36 19.61
C LYS A 142 6.15 12.44 18.89
N ARG A 143 5.27 12.02 17.97
CA ARG A 143 4.33 12.90 17.28
C ARG A 143 2.89 12.45 17.47
N PHE A 144 2.00 13.42 17.33
CA PHE A 144 0.56 13.25 17.37
C PHE A 144 -0.02 13.80 16.06
N ALA A 145 -0.96 13.07 15.47
CA ALA A 145 -1.65 13.48 14.26
C ALA A 145 -3.02 14.08 14.59
N ASP A 146 -3.34 15.21 13.96
CA ASP A 146 -4.72 15.67 13.89
C ASP A 146 -5.52 14.80 12.92
N THR A 147 -6.85 14.78 13.10
CA THR A 147 -7.75 14.22 12.10
C THR A 147 -7.48 14.91 10.76
N PRO A 148 -7.21 14.15 9.67
CA PRO A 148 -6.99 14.74 8.36
C PRO A 148 -8.20 15.53 7.88
N ILE A 149 -7.92 16.70 7.30
CA ILE A 149 -8.91 17.65 6.79
C ILE A 149 -8.78 17.69 5.27
N GLY A 150 -9.91 17.56 4.58
CA GLY A 150 -9.97 17.72 3.13
C GLY A 150 -9.67 19.15 2.72
N TYR A 151 -9.07 19.34 1.54
CA TYR A 151 -8.76 20.65 0.99
C TYR A 151 -9.99 21.56 0.96
N ASN A 152 -9.86 22.75 1.55
CA ASN A 152 -10.92 23.77 1.52
C ASN A 152 -10.33 25.13 1.11
N PRO A 153 -10.70 25.64 -0.09
CA PRO A 153 -10.11 26.86 -0.63
C PRO A 153 -10.40 28.12 0.21
N ILE A 154 -11.42 28.12 1.08
CA ILE A 154 -11.78 29.27 1.90
C ILE A 154 -10.95 29.31 3.20
N THR A 155 -10.72 28.16 3.83
CA THR A 155 -10.01 28.07 5.12
C THR A 155 -8.51 27.84 4.97
N ASP A 156 -8.07 27.30 3.84
CA ASP A 156 -6.66 26.93 3.63
C ASP A 156 -5.80 28.11 3.13
N PHE A 157 -6.43 29.26 2.85
CA PHE A 157 -5.80 30.48 2.31
C PHE A 157 -4.83 31.22 3.28
N LYS A 158 -4.59 30.69 4.49
CA LYS A 158 -3.69 31.33 5.48
C LYS A 158 -2.74 30.38 6.19
N SER A 159 -3.08 29.10 6.31
CA SER A 159 -2.32 28.14 7.14
C SER A 159 -1.54 27.09 6.34
N TYR A 160 -1.95 26.80 5.09
CA TYR A 160 -1.43 25.66 4.31
C TYR A 160 -0.75 26.02 2.99
N HIS A 161 -0.59 27.32 2.68
CA HIS A 161 0.05 27.83 1.46
C HIS A 161 1.52 27.43 1.24
N LYS A 162 2.14 26.69 2.18
CA LYS A 162 3.51 26.19 2.07
C LYS A 162 3.60 24.73 1.63
N ILE A 163 2.49 24.03 1.44
CA ILE A 163 2.53 22.64 0.93
C ILE A 163 2.81 22.67 -0.57
N GLU A 164 4.05 22.32 -0.93
CA GLU A 164 4.48 22.17 -2.31
C GLU A 164 3.72 21.01 -3.00
N GLY A 165 3.34 21.21 -4.27
CA GLY A 165 2.71 20.17 -5.09
C GLY A 165 1.23 19.88 -4.81
N GLY A 166 0.53 20.73 -4.04
CA GLY A 166 -0.90 20.57 -3.74
C GLY A 166 -1.22 19.39 -2.81
N TYR A 167 -2.49 19.21 -2.44
CA TYR A 167 -2.97 18.08 -1.63
C TYR A 167 -4.49 17.92 -1.74
N ASP A 168 -4.99 16.71 -1.49
CA ASP A 168 -6.43 16.42 -1.36
C ASP A 168 -6.86 16.44 0.11
N PHE A 169 -6.00 15.92 0.98
CA PHE A 169 -6.14 16.00 2.44
C PHE A 169 -4.82 16.44 3.06
N SER A 170 -4.90 17.03 4.24
CA SER A 170 -3.71 17.27 5.07
C SER A 170 -3.97 16.89 6.52
N SER A 171 -2.95 16.36 7.18
CA SER A 171 -2.95 16.17 8.63
C SER A 171 -1.78 16.93 9.22
N ARG A 172 -2.01 17.56 10.38
CA ARG A 172 -0.95 18.20 11.15
C ARG A 172 -0.31 17.16 12.06
N LEU A 173 1.02 17.04 11.98
CA LEU A 173 1.83 16.28 12.93
C LEU A 173 2.52 17.24 13.89
N TRP A 174 2.20 17.14 15.18
CA TRP A 174 2.67 18.07 16.21
C TRP A 174 3.26 17.31 17.40
N THR A 175 4.17 17.97 18.14
CA THR A 175 4.69 17.49 19.43
C THR A 175 3.86 18.10 20.58
N ALA A 176 4.04 17.64 21.82
CA ALA A 176 3.18 18.02 22.96
C ALA A 176 3.13 19.54 23.31
N THR A 177 3.91 20.40 22.64
CA THR A 177 3.85 21.85 22.86
C THR A 177 2.93 22.51 21.82
N ARG A 178 1.89 23.22 22.26
CA ARG A 178 0.83 23.78 21.39
C ARG A 178 1.31 24.89 20.42
N HIS A 179 2.54 25.37 20.59
CA HIS A 179 3.19 26.42 19.79
C HIS A 179 4.41 25.88 19.01
N ASP A 180 4.36 24.61 18.64
CA ASP A 180 5.48 23.90 18.04
C ASP A 180 5.86 24.45 16.66
N GLU A 181 7.01 25.13 16.60
CA GLU A 181 7.66 25.54 15.35
C GLU A 181 8.04 24.34 14.48
N ASN A 182 8.08 23.12 15.06
CA ASN A 182 8.37 21.87 14.36
C ASN A 182 7.11 21.14 13.87
N THR A 183 5.97 21.83 13.82
CA THR A 183 4.74 21.29 13.24
C THR A 183 4.96 20.92 11.77
N ILE A 184 4.61 19.69 11.40
CA ILE A 184 4.65 19.23 10.00
C ILE A 184 3.24 19.20 9.46
N HIS A 185 3.03 19.84 8.33
CA HIS A 185 1.82 19.63 7.54
C HIS A 185 2.08 18.48 6.58
N PHE A 186 1.39 17.36 6.80
CA PHE A 186 1.57 16.13 6.05
C PHE A 186 0.55 16.09 4.90
N PRO A 187 0.96 16.31 3.65
CA PRO A 187 0.05 16.27 2.51
C PRO A 187 -0.29 14.84 2.13
N ILE A 188 -1.54 14.64 1.75
CA ILE A 188 -2.05 13.36 1.27
C ILE A 188 -2.70 13.63 -0.08
N ARG A 189 -2.25 12.89 -1.08
CA ARG A 189 -2.76 12.98 -2.43
C ARG A 189 -3.36 11.63 -2.82
N ILE A 190 -4.62 11.67 -3.24
CA ILE A 190 -5.37 10.49 -3.64
C ILE A 190 -4.68 9.87 -4.86
N ASN A 191 -4.24 10.68 -5.83
CA ASN A 191 -3.58 10.18 -7.04
C ASN A 191 -2.27 9.41 -6.74
N GLU A 192 -1.47 9.83 -5.76
CA GLU A 192 -0.25 9.11 -5.34
C GLU A 192 -0.60 7.76 -4.70
N LEU A 193 -1.69 7.70 -3.91
CA LEU A 193 -2.21 6.45 -3.35
C LEU A 193 -2.80 5.52 -4.42
N GLU A 194 -3.53 6.06 -5.39
CA GLU A 194 -4.05 5.30 -6.54
C GLU A 194 -2.89 4.73 -7.38
N ALA A 195 -1.85 5.53 -7.64
CA ALA A 195 -0.65 5.08 -8.35
C ALA A 195 0.10 3.98 -7.58
N PHE A 196 0.20 4.09 -6.26
CA PHE A 196 0.78 3.05 -5.42
C PHE A 196 -0.03 1.75 -5.51
N ALA A 197 -1.36 1.83 -5.46
CA ALA A 197 -2.25 0.67 -5.62
C ALA A 197 -2.09 0.02 -7.01
N GLU A 198 -1.93 0.82 -8.06
CA GLU A 198 -1.68 0.34 -9.43
C GLU A 198 -0.36 -0.42 -9.53
N ILE A 199 0.72 0.08 -8.92
CA ILE A 199 2.00 -0.63 -8.84
C ILE A 199 1.81 -2.02 -8.23
N LEU A 200 1.07 -2.12 -7.11
CA LEU A 200 0.81 -3.38 -6.44
C LEU A 200 -0.02 -4.33 -7.31
N ASN A 201 -1.09 -3.82 -7.92
CA ASN A 201 -1.94 -4.62 -8.81
C ASN A 201 -1.17 -5.17 -10.02
N ASN A 202 -0.28 -4.36 -10.60
CA ASN A 202 0.54 -4.76 -11.74
C ASN A 202 1.50 -5.93 -11.42
N ARG A 203 1.82 -6.17 -10.15
CA ARG A 203 2.70 -7.28 -9.74
C ARG A 203 2.15 -8.66 -10.02
N TYR A 204 0.84 -8.79 -10.18
CA TYR A 204 0.23 -10.04 -10.60
C TYR A 204 0.71 -10.53 -11.97
N THR A 205 1.15 -9.61 -12.85
CA THR A 205 1.80 -9.97 -14.13
C THR A 205 3.16 -10.67 -13.90
N VAL A 206 3.93 -10.21 -12.91
CA VAL A 206 5.21 -10.79 -12.51
C VAL A 206 5.00 -12.13 -11.83
N PHE A 207 3.98 -12.25 -10.95
CA PHE A 207 3.65 -13.53 -10.31
C PHE A 207 3.16 -14.57 -11.32
N LEU A 208 2.37 -14.17 -12.30
CA LEU A 208 1.96 -15.03 -13.41
C LEU A 208 3.17 -15.59 -14.15
N GLN A 209 4.13 -14.73 -14.50
CA GLN A 209 5.34 -15.18 -15.17
C GLN A 209 6.16 -16.12 -14.27
N ARG A 210 6.31 -15.80 -12.98
CA ARG A 210 7.03 -16.64 -12.03
C ARG A 210 6.43 -18.04 -11.89
N VAL A 211 5.10 -18.16 -11.81
CA VAL A 211 4.42 -19.47 -11.78
C VAL A 211 4.73 -20.28 -13.03
N ARG A 212 4.72 -19.64 -14.21
CA ARG A 212 5.10 -20.30 -15.48
C ARG A 212 6.55 -20.77 -15.43
N ASP A 213 7.47 -19.94 -14.97
CA ASP A 213 8.89 -20.29 -14.91
C ASP A 213 9.14 -21.49 -13.99
N ILE A 214 8.47 -21.53 -12.83
CA ILE A 214 8.54 -22.68 -11.92
C ILE A 214 8.03 -23.95 -12.62
N ALA A 215 6.89 -23.87 -13.31
CA ALA A 215 6.31 -25.01 -14.01
C ALA A 215 7.22 -25.54 -15.14
N TYR A 216 7.92 -24.64 -15.84
CA TYR A 216 8.78 -24.96 -16.99
C TYR A 216 10.28 -25.15 -16.65
N LYS A 217 10.67 -25.15 -15.36
CA LYS A 217 12.08 -25.24 -14.92
C LYS A 217 12.99 -24.12 -15.44
N ARG A 218 12.47 -22.89 -15.49
CA ARG A 218 13.23 -21.68 -15.87
C ARG A 218 13.63 -20.85 -14.65
N ILE A 219 13.90 -21.51 -13.52
CA ILE A 219 14.02 -20.92 -12.18
C ILE A 219 15.40 -21.07 -11.58
#